data_AF-A0A7X4BTH3-F1
#
_entry.id   AF-A0A7X4BTH3-F1
#
_cell.length_a   1.000
_cell.length_b   1.000
_cell.length_c   1.000
_cell.angle_alpha   90.00
_cell.angle_beta   90.00
_cell.angle_gamma   90.00
#
_symmetry.space_group_name_H-M   'P 1'
#
loop_
_entity.id
_entity.type
_entity.pdbx_description
1 polymer ?
#
loop_
_entity_poly.entity_id
_entity_poly.type
_entity_poly.pdbx_seq_one_letter_code
_entity_poly.pdbx_strand_id
1 'polypeptide(L)'
;MGKGHGDLRCRGAGGVTATGTMAGRVTIRELGTTMLDTIRPVRYPLAAAQAATPAAALIAALALAGCAGTAFTLREAPVDCTEIGDSLEPAPDIEAMIAPYREQLQEQLGEVLGHAAGDFFKDDPEGTLDNLVADALLHGARALAGDTVHVALLNEGGIRVPVARGPILMRHAYELLPFENFVTVLSLSGEELERLADEIALTRGEPIAGWTMELDGDDAVNVRVGGAPIDRGRVYRLATVDYLVNGGGTWTVLWDAGANDREDLPVLIRDVFVDYVQERGTVTPTLDGRIRPAGGEDR
;
A
#
# COMPACT_ATOMS: atom_id res chain seq x y z
N MET A 1 -21.52 -21.10 -6.53
CA MET A 1 -22.13 -19.93 -7.20
C MET A 1 -21.43 -18.68 -6.69
N GLY A 2 -20.29 -18.32 -7.31
CA GLY A 2 -19.55 -17.11 -6.96
C GLY A 2 -20.10 -15.93 -7.75
N LYS A 3 -20.36 -14.79 -7.09
CA LYS A 3 -20.74 -13.55 -7.76
C LYS A 3 -19.49 -12.97 -8.43
N GLY A 4 -19.43 -12.99 -9.75
CA GLY A 4 -18.41 -12.27 -10.51
C GLY A 4 -18.49 -10.77 -10.20
N HIS A 5 -17.37 -10.16 -9.83
CA HIS A 5 -17.24 -8.71 -9.76
C HIS A 5 -16.94 -8.22 -11.18
N GLY A 6 -17.98 -7.85 -11.92
CA GLY A 6 -17.82 -7.19 -13.22
C GLY A 6 -17.30 -5.77 -13.04
N ASP A 7 -16.29 -5.40 -13.81
CA ASP A 7 -15.77 -4.03 -13.83
C ASP A 7 -16.66 -3.15 -14.73
N LEU A 8 -17.21 -2.08 -14.16
CA LEU A 8 -18.05 -1.12 -14.89
C LEU A 8 -17.15 -0.06 -15.53
N ARG A 9 -17.11 0.01 -16.86
CA ARG A 9 -16.44 1.10 -17.57
C ARG A 9 -17.46 2.07 -18.15
N CYS A 10 -17.41 3.31 -17.67
CA CYS A 10 -18.35 4.35 -18.02
C CYS A 10 -17.68 5.42 -18.90
N ARG A 11 -18.28 5.75 -20.05
CA ARG A 11 -17.83 6.86 -20.92
C ARG A 11 -18.88 7.96 -20.97
N GLY A 12 -18.45 9.19 -20.69
CA GLY A 12 -19.24 10.41 -20.93
C GLY A 12 -18.93 11.04 -22.28
N ALA A 13 -19.91 11.74 -22.87
CA ALA A 13 -19.69 12.57 -24.04
C ALA A 13 -18.72 13.72 -23.68
N GLY A 14 -17.48 13.67 -24.20
CA GLY A 14 -16.43 14.66 -23.90
C GLY A 14 -15.04 14.09 -23.58
N GLY A 15 -14.88 12.76 -23.51
CA GLY A 15 -13.54 12.13 -23.39
C GLY A 15 -12.96 12.04 -21.98
N VAL A 16 -13.75 12.33 -20.93
CA VAL A 16 -13.34 12.13 -19.54
C VAL A 16 -13.74 10.71 -19.09
N THR A 17 -12.74 9.88 -18.77
CA THR A 17 -12.91 8.53 -18.21
C THR A 17 -12.85 8.59 -16.68
N ALA A 18 -13.85 8.02 -16.00
CA ALA A 18 -13.85 7.80 -14.55
C ALA A 18 -14.01 6.29 -14.28
N THR A 19 -13.14 5.72 -13.44
CA THR A 19 -13.25 4.35 -12.92
C THR A 19 -13.81 4.42 -11.49
N GLY A 20 -14.79 3.56 -11.17
CA GLY A 20 -15.38 3.51 -9.83
C GLY A 20 -16.03 2.16 -9.55
N THR A 21 -15.91 1.69 -8.31
CA THR A 21 -16.52 0.45 -7.81
C THR A 21 -17.96 0.68 -7.37
N MET A 22 -18.82 -0.34 -7.49
CA MET A 22 -20.26 -0.27 -7.24
C MET A 22 -20.61 0.22 -5.82
N ALA A 23 -20.96 1.51 -5.71
CA ALA A 23 -22.17 2.06 -5.09
C ALA A 23 -21.94 3.55 -4.81
N GLY A 24 -22.50 4.44 -5.64
CA GLY A 24 -22.58 5.86 -5.34
C GLY A 24 -22.15 6.76 -6.50
N ARG A 25 -23.06 7.67 -6.86
CA ARG A 25 -22.92 8.80 -7.78
C ARG A 25 -21.47 9.20 -8.11
N VAL A 26 -21.05 8.98 -9.35
CA VAL A 26 -19.80 9.54 -9.88
C VAL A 26 -20.00 11.05 -10.08
N THR A 27 -19.28 11.86 -9.31
CA THR A 27 -19.32 13.33 -9.39
C THR A 27 -18.10 13.81 -10.16
N ILE A 28 -18.27 14.33 -11.37
CA ILE A 28 -17.15 14.91 -12.14
C ILE A 28 -16.96 16.36 -11.67
N ARG A 29 -15.84 16.66 -10.99
CA ARG A 29 -15.38 18.04 -10.74
C ARG A 29 -14.39 18.42 -11.85
N GLU A 30 -14.75 19.39 -12.68
CA GLU A 30 -13.76 20.08 -13.51
C GLU A 30 -12.89 20.96 -12.60
N LEU A 31 -11.57 20.73 -12.63
CA LEU A 31 -10.57 21.52 -11.91
C LEU A 31 -10.41 22.89 -12.59
N GLY A 32 -10.98 23.93 -11.99
CA GLY A 32 -10.56 25.32 -12.16
C GLY A 32 -9.69 25.73 -10.97
N THR A 33 -8.43 26.02 -11.24
CA THR A 33 -7.39 26.53 -10.33
C THR A 33 -7.83 27.68 -9.43
N THR A 34 -7.65 27.58 -8.09
CA THR A 34 -6.77 28.43 -7.24
C THR A 34 -6.84 28.06 -5.75
N MET A 35 -5.68 28.14 -5.08
CA MET A 35 -5.49 28.16 -3.63
C MET A 35 -6.38 29.19 -2.92
N LEU A 36 -6.85 28.90 -1.69
CA LEU A 36 -6.45 29.65 -0.48
C LEU A 36 -7.10 29.13 0.81
N ASP A 37 -6.36 29.42 1.86
CA ASP A 37 -6.39 28.93 3.23
C ASP A 37 -7.68 29.04 4.05
N THR A 38 -7.64 28.22 5.09
CA THR A 38 -8.50 28.14 6.26
C THR A 38 -8.46 29.46 7.07
N ILE A 39 -9.63 30.02 7.41
CA ILE A 39 -9.73 31.05 8.47
C ILE A 39 -10.87 30.66 9.43
N ARG A 40 -10.51 30.38 10.69
CA ARG A 40 -11.42 30.24 11.83
C ARG A 40 -11.90 31.63 12.30
N PRO A 41 -13.18 31.82 12.68
CA PRO A 41 -13.62 33.10 13.21
C PRO A 41 -13.32 33.25 14.71
N VAL A 42 -12.62 34.33 15.06
CA VAL A 42 -12.44 34.83 16.43
C VAL A 42 -13.69 35.60 16.87
N ARG A 43 -14.22 35.33 18.08
CA ARG A 43 -15.32 36.11 18.68
C ARG A 43 -14.76 37.22 19.57
N TYR A 44 -15.24 38.45 19.36
CA TYR A 44 -15.13 39.53 20.34
C TYR A 44 -16.53 40.08 20.71
N PRO A 45 -16.71 40.60 21.94
CA PRO A 45 -18.02 40.84 22.54
C PRO A 45 -18.66 42.16 22.10
N LEU A 46 -20.00 42.18 22.20
CA LEU A 46 -20.90 43.30 21.92
C LEU A 46 -20.61 44.51 22.82
N ALA A 47 -20.38 45.67 22.20
CA ALA A 47 -20.46 46.97 22.85
C ALA A 47 -21.32 47.95 22.03
N ALA A 48 -22.36 48.46 22.70
CA ALA A 48 -23.23 49.61 22.44
C ALA A 48 -23.26 50.24 21.02
N ALA A 49 -24.39 50.05 20.34
CA ALA A 49 -24.77 50.82 19.17
C ALA A 49 -25.18 52.25 19.55
N GLN A 50 -24.43 53.24 19.08
CA GLN A 50 -24.89 54.63 18.95
C GLN A 50 -25.08 54.94 17.46
N ALA A 51 -26.15 55.70 17.16
CA ALA A 51 -26.79 55.82 15.86
C ALA A 51 -25.84 56.17 14.69
N ALA A 52 -25.84 55.30 13.66
CA ALA A 52 -25.14 55.54 12.41
C ALA A 52 -25.91 56.53 11.51
N THR A 53 -25.19 57.52 11.00
CA THR A 53 -25.63 58.54 10.03
C THR A 53 -25.92 57.94 8.65
N PRO A 54 -26.69 58.62 7.77
CA PRO A 54 -27.18 58.07 6.49
C PRO A 54 -26.12 57.64 5.47
N ALA A 55 -24.84 57.92 5.72
CA ALA A 55 -23.72 57.44 4.89
C ALA A 55 -23.44 55.93 5.08
N ALA A 56 -23.73 55.35 6.25
CA ALA A 56 -23.50 53.93 6.53
C ALA A 56 -24.51 53.01 5.80
N ALA A 57 -25.71 53.51 5.52
CA ALA A 57 -26.75 52.76 4.80
C ALA A 57 -26.40 52.56 3.32
N LEU A 58 -25.68 53.51 2.71
CA LEU A 58 -25.29 53.42 1.30
C LEU A 58 -24.13 52.43 1.08
N ILE A 59 -23.21 52.33 2.04
CA ILE A 59 -22.10 51.36 2.01
C ILE A 59 -22.60 49.93 2.28
N ALA A 60 -23.59 49.76 3.18
CA ALA A 60 -24.23 48.46 3.41
C ALA A 60 -25.04 47.96 2.20
N ALA A 61 -25.66 48.87 1.43
CA ALA A 61 -26.40 48.52 0.21
C ALA A 61 -25.48 48.09 -0.94
N LEU A 62 -24.26 48.65 -1.04
CA LEU A 62 -23.27 48.29 -2.06
C LEU A 62 -22.54 46.96 -1.75
N ALA A 63 -22.44 46.56 -0.48
CA ALA A 63 -21.83 45.28 -0.10
C ALA A 63 -22.72 44.04 -0.38
N LEU A 64 -24.03 44.21 -0.51
CA LEU A 64 -24.98 43.11 -0.78
C LEU A 64 -25.14 42.77 -2.27
N ALA A 65 -24.67 43.63 -3.17
CA ALA A 65 -24.76 43.40 -4.62
C ALA A 65 -23.64 42.49 -5.18
N GLY A 66 -22.63 42.14 -4.37
CA GLY A 66 -21.47 41.34 -4.79
C GLY A 66 -21.62 39.82 -4.67
N CYS A 67 -22.71 39.33 -4.06
CA CYS A 67 -22.91 37.90 -3.83
C CYS A 67 -23.91 37.29 -4.84
N ALA A 68 -23.64 37.44 -6.13
CA ALA A 68 -24.21 36.51 -7.11
C ALA A 68 -23.35 35.25 -7.09
N GLY A 69 -23.60 34.35 -6.13
CA GLY A 69 -23.02 33.02 -6.14
C GLY A 69 -23.33 32.38 -7.49
N THR A 70 -22.30 32.02 -8.24
CA THR A 70 -22.43 31.26 -9.48
C THR A 70 -23.23 29.99 -9.17
N ALA A 71 -24.50 29.97 -9.59
CA ALA A 71 -25.34 28.80 -9.46
C ALA A 71 -24.86 27.75 -10.46
N PHE A 72 -24.06 26.79 -9.98
CA PHE A 72 -23.71 25.62 -10.77
C PHE A 72 -24.99 24.83 -11.07
N THR A 73 -25.33 24.73 -12.34
CA THR A 73 -26.41 23.83 -12.78
C THR A 73 -25.79 22.48 -13.06
N LEU A 74 -26.12 21.49 -12.21
CA LEU A 74 -25.75 20.11 -12.46
C LEU A 74 -26.44 19.67 -13.76
N ARG A 75 -25.65 19.41 -14.81
CA ARG A 75 -26.16 18.73 -16.01
C ARG A 75 -25.83 17.26 -15.89
N GLU A 76 -26.85 16.42 -15.84
CA GLU A 76 -26.69 14.98 -16.02
C GLU A 76 -26.34 14.73 -17.50
N ALA A 77 -25.15 14.21 -17.75
CA ALA A 77 -24.78 13.70 -19.06
C ALA A 77 -25.16 12.21 -19.12
N PRO A 78 -25.72 11.71 -20.23
CA PRO A 78 -25.89 10.28 -20.40
C PRO A 78 -24.50 9.63 -20.38
N VAL A 79 -24.32 8.71 -19.45
CA VAL A 79 -23.12 7.89 -19.32
C VAL A 79 -23.48 6.51 -19.81
N ASP A 80 -22.79 6.04 -20.84
CA ASP A 80 -22.92 4.66 -21.28
C ASP A 80 -21.88 3.82 -20.52
N CYS A 81 -22.38 2.81 -19.81
CA CYS A 81 -21.54 1.93 -18.99
C CYS A 81 -21.58 0.54 -19.59
N THR A 82 -20.42 0.05 -20.01
CA THR A 82 -20.25 -1.33 -20.47
C THR A 82 -19.84 -2.17 -19.26
N GLU A 83 -20.64 -3.19 -18.97
CA GLU A 83 -20.30 -4.22 -18.00
C GLU A 83 -19.26 -5.16 -18.63
N ILE A 84 -18.07 -5.23 -18.02
CA ILE A 84 -17.06 -6.21 -18.42
C ILE A 84 -17.18 -7.39 -17.45
N GLY A 85 -17.65 -8.52 -17.94
CA GLY A 85 -17.83 -9.74 -17.16
C GLY A 85 -17.97 -10.98 -18.03
N ASP A 86 -18.16 -12.13 -17.38
CA ASP A 86 -18.15 -13.47 -18.02
C ASP A 86 -19.27 -13.69 -19.06
N SER A 87 -20.21 -12.74 -19.18
CA SER A 87 -21.28 -12.74 -20.17
C SER A 87 -20.83 -12.26 -21.56
N LEU A 88 -19.60 -11.74 -21.67
CA LEU A 88 -19.03 -11.30 -22.95
C LEU A 88 -18.31 -12.46 -23.64
N GLU A 89 -18.66 -12.70 -24.89
CA GLU A 89 -17.95 -13.64 -25.75
C GLU A 89 -16.56 -13.09 -26.09
N PRO A 90 -15.49 -13.90 -25.98
CA PRO A 90 -14.15 -13.49 -26.40
C PRO A 90 -14.12 -13.10 -27.88
N ALA A 91 -13.44 -12.00 -28.20
CA ALA A 91 -13.23 -11.58 -29.58
C ALA A 91 -12.29 -12.59 -30.28
N PRO A 92 -12.72 -13.30 -31.34
CA PRO A 92 -11.95 -14.39 -31.93
C PRO A 92 -10.58 -13.99 -32.48
N ASP A 93 -10.46 -12.75 -32.97
CA ASP A 93 -9.23 -12.17 -33.48
C ASP A 93 -8.21 -11.86 -32.36
N ILE A 94 -8.69 -11.34 -31.22
CA ILE A 94 -7.86 -11.14 -30.03
C ILE A 94 -7.44 -12.47 -29.42
N GLU A 95 -8.35 -13.44 -29.37
CA GLU A 95 -8.03 -14.77 -28.84
C GLU A 95 -6.98 -15.48 -29.72
N ALA A 96 -7.12 -15.43 -31.05
CA ALA A 96 -6.12 -15.94 -31.98
C ALA A 96 -4.76 -15.24 -31.84
N MET A 97 -4.74 -13.96 -31.46
CA MET A 97 -3.51 -13.21 -31.21
C MET A 97 -2.83 -13.64 -29.90
N ILE A 98 -3.57 -13.88 -28.82
CA ILE A 98 -3.02 -14.14 -27.49
C ILE A 98 -2.69 -15.62 -27.26
N ALA A 99 -3.44 -16.54 -27.88
CA ALA A 99 -3.28 -17.99 -27.74
C ALA A 99 -1.81 -18.48 -27.81
N PRO A 100 -0.99 -18.13 -28.83
CA PRO A 100 0.38 -18.64 -28.91
C PRO A 100 1.27 -18.18 -27.75
N TYR A 101 1.11 -16.95 -27.27
CA TYR A 101 1.86 -16.44 -26.10
C TYR A 101 1.42 -17.16 -24.82
N ARG A 102 0.11 -17.41 -24.68
CA ARG A 102 -0.44 -18.14 -23.54
C ARG A 102 0.11 -19.57 -23.48
N GLU A 103 0.15 -20.25 -24.62
CA GLU A 103 0.71 -21.61 -24.73
C GLU A 103 2.20 -21.66 -24.39
N GLN A 104 3.00 -20.70 -24.90
CA GLN A 104 4.43 -20.61 -24.57
C GLN A 104 4.68 -20.37 -23.08
N LEU A 105 3.87 -19.52 -22.46
CA LEU A 105 4.00 -19.20 -21.04
C LEU A 105 3.49 -20.31 -20.13
N GLN A 106 2.54 -21.14 -20.57
CA GLN A 106 1.93 -22.18 -19.73
C GLN A 106 2.94 -23.19 -19.20
N GLU A 107 3.97 -23.55 -19.99
CA GLU A 107 5.00 -24.49 -19.55
C GLU A 107 5.80 -23.91 -18.37
N GLN A 108 6.24 -22.65 -18.47
CA GLN A 108 7.03 -21.98 -17.43
C GLN A 108 6.18 -21.62 -16.21
N LEU A 109 4.97 -21.10 -16.43
CA LEU A 109 4.07 -20.64 -15.37
C LEU A 109 3.40 -21.81 -14.63
N GLY A 110 3.37 -22.99 -15.24
CA GLY A 110 2.78 -24.21 -14.67
C GLY A 110 3.71 -25.00 -13.75
N GLU A 111 4.97 -24.60 -13.61
CA GLU A 111 5.92 -25.27 -12.72
C GLU A 111 5.44 -25.21 -11.26
N VAL A 112 5.43 -26.37 -10.58
CA VAL A 112 5.11 -26.47 -9.15
C VAL A 112 6.36 -26.14 -8.34
N LEU A 113 6.32 -25.04 -7.60
CA LEU A 113 7.40 -24.59 -6.72
C LEU A 113 7.37 -25.30 -5.37
N GLY A 114 6.16 -25.58 -4.87
CA GLY A 114 5.94 -26.16 -3.56
C GLY A 114 4.45 -26.20 -3.21
N HIS A 115 4.11 -26.27 -1.94
CA HIS A 115 2.73 -26.39 -1.45
C HIS A 115 2.44 -25.43 -0.29
N ALA A 116 1.26 -24.82 -0.32
CA ALA A 116 0.69 -24.09 0.80
C ALA A 116 -0.09 -25.04 1.70
N ALA A 117 0.26 -25.11 2.99
CA ALA A 117 -0.44 -25.96 3.97
C ALA A 117 -1.88 -25.50 4.27
N GLY A 118 -2.17 -24.22 4.06
CA GLY A 118 -3.46 -23.58 4.26
C GLY A 118 -3.64 -22.38 3.33
N ASP A 119 -4.73 -21.64 3.54
CA ASP A 119 -4.94 -20.37 2.86
C ASP A 119 -4.20 -19.26 3.64
N PHE A 120 -3.45 -18.41 2.94
CA PHE A 120 -2.69 -17.31 3.54
C PHE A 120 -3.23 -15.97 3.06
N PHE A 121 -3.42 -15.07 4.02
CA PHE A 121 -3.99 -13.75 3.81
C PHE A 121 -3.12 -12.68 4.46
N LYS A 122 -3.25 -11.47 3.92
CA LYS A 122 -2.74 -10.26 4.55
C LYS A 122 -3.70 -9.85 5.66
N ASP A 123 -3.19 -9.29 6.74
CA ASP A 123 -4.01 -8.76 7.84
C ASP A 123 -3.23 -7.72 8.66
N ASP A 124 -3.96 -6.88 9.37
CA ASP A 124 -3.36 -5.87 10.25
C ASP A 124 -3.59 -6.24 11.72
N PRO A 125 -2.57 -6.13 12.59
CA PRO A 125 -1.22 -5.65 12.27
C PRO A 125 -0.27 -6.74 11.75
N GLU A 126 -0.73 -7.99 11.66
CA GLU A 126 0.08 -9.14 11.26
C GLU A 126 -0.75 -10.17 10.48
N GLY A 127 -0.39 -10.44 9.22
CA GLY A 127 -0.97 -11.48 8.38
C GLY A 127 -0.05 -12.68 8.16
N THR A 128 -0.66 -13.84 7.92
CA THR A 128 0.09 -15.08 7.59
C THR A 128 0.86 -14.95 6.28
N LEU A 129 0.30 -14.27 5.28
CA LEU A 129 0.96 -14.04 4.01
C LEU A 129 2.08 -13.01 4.15
N ASP A 130 1.87 -11.98 4.98
CA ASP A 130 2.84 -10.93 5.25
C ASP A 130 4.09 -11.52 5.91
N ASN A 131 3.90 -12.35 6.95
CA ASN A 131 4.99 -13.08 7.60
C ASN A 131 5.74 -13.98 6.63
N LEU A 132 5.03 -14.72 5.78
CA LEU A 132 5.65 -15.63 4.80
C LEU A 132 6.62 -14.89 3.87
N VAL A 133 6.17 -13.77 3.30
CA VAL A 133 6.95 -13.02 2.32
C VAL A 133 8.10 -12.26 3.00
N ALA A 134 7.88 -11.70 4.19
CA ALA A 134 8.93 -11.05 4.96
C ALA A 134 10.01 -12.04 5.42
N ASP A 135 9.62 -13.26 5.83
CA ASP A 135 10.56 -14.33 6.17
C ASP A 135 11.35 -14.78 4.95
N ALA A 136 10.70 -14.85 3.77
CA ALA A 136 11.38 -15.13 2.52
C ALA A 136 12.44 -14.08 2.18
N LEU A 137 12.07 -12.79 2.26
CA LEU A 137 13.02 -11.69 2.06
C LEU A 137 14.21 -11.80 3.01
N LEU A 138 13.97 -11.94 4.31
CA LEU A 138 15.06 -12.02 5.29
C LEU A 138 15.97 -13.22 5.05
N HIS A 139 15.38 -14.37 4.70
CA HIS A 139 16.11 -15.59 4.38
C HIS A 139 17.00 -15.40 3.15
N GLY A 140 16.44 -14.93 2.02
CA GLY A 140 17.20 -14.69 0.80
C GLY A 140 18.26 -13.61 0.97
N ALA A 141 17.94 -12.51 1.67
CA ALA A 141 18.92 -11.46 1.95
C ALA A 141 20.10 -11.97 2.79
N ARG A 142 19.89 -12.90 3.73
CA ARG A 142 20.99 -13.55 4.46
C ARG A 142 21.82 -14.45 3.56
N ALA A 143 21.20 -15.18 2.64
CA ALA A 143 21.93 -16.00 1.67
C ALA A 143 22.80 -15.14 0.73
N LEU A 144 22.30 -13.97 0.33
CA LEU A 144 22.97 -13.08 -0.63
C LEU A 144 24.01 -12.15 0.01
N ALA A 145 23.68 -11.56 1.17
CA ALA A 145 24.47 -10.51 1.81
C ALA A 145 25.06 -10.93 3.17
N GLY A 146 24.86 -12.19 3.59
CA GLY A 146 25.38 -12.80 4.81
C GLY A 146 24.43 -12.74 6.01
N ASP A 147 24.69 -13.60 7.00
CA ASP A 147 23.87 -13.75 8.24
C ASP A 147 23.81 -12.49 9.12
N THR A 148 24.57 -11.45 8.77
CA THR A 148 24.53 -10.15 9.45
C THR A 148 23.37 -9.26 8.99
N VAL A 149 22.52 -9.71 8.07
CA VAL A 149 21.21 -9.08 7.83
C VAL A 149 20.26 -9.45 8.98
N HIS A 150 19.87 -8.44 9.76
CA HIS A 150 19.20 -8.67 11.05
C HIS A 150 17.69 -8.73 10.90
N VAL A 151 17.14 -7.79 10.14
CA VAL A 151 15.70 -7.54 10.04
C VAL A 151 15.29 -7.36 8.59
N ALA A 152 14.00 -7.51 8.30
CA ALA A 152 13.42 -7.20 7.01
C ALA A 152 12.12 -6.39 7.16
N LEU A 153 11.85 -5.57 6.14
CA LEU A 153 10.64 -4.78 5.98
C LEU A 153 10.21 -4.76 4.51
N LEU A 154 8.94 -5.07 4.26
CA LEU A 154 8.25 -4.85 3.00
C LEU A 154 7.02 -3.98 3.23
N ASN A 155 6.40 -3.51 2.16
CA ASN A 155 5.09 -2.89 2.21
C ASN A 155 4.01 -3.91 1.80
N GLU A 156 2.91 -3.94 2.53
CA GLU A 156 1.72 -4.77 2.33
C GLU A 156 1.14 -4.58 0.92
N GLY A 157 1.23 -3.35 0.39
CA GLY A 157 0.84 -3.01 -0.98
C GLY A 157 1.67 -3.70 -2.08
N GLY A 158 2.87 -4.18 -1.76
CA GLY A 158 3.72 -4.98 -2.65
C GLY A 158 3.21 -6.40 -2.85
N ILE A 159 2.40 -6.90 -1.92
CA ILE A 159 1.84 -8.25 -1.86
C ILE A 159 0.38 -8.20 -2.35
N ARG A 160 0.07 -8.90 -3.45
CA ARG A 160 -1.10 -8.54 -4.26
C ARG A 160 -2.30 -9.48 -4.16
N VAL A 161 -2.07 -10.78 -4.03
CA VAL A 161 -3.15 -11.79 -3.99
C VAL A 161 -2.93 -12.75 -2.83
N PRO A 162 -4.01 -13.31 -2.24
CA PRO A 162 -3.85 -14.37 -1.25
C PRO A 162 -3.24 -15.62 -1.88
N VAL A 163 -2.65 -16.49 -1.05
CA VAL A 163 -2.16 -17.80 -1.48
C VAL A 163 -3.16 -18.85 -1.00
N ALA A 164 -3.81 -19.54 -1.92
CA ALA A 164 -4.72 -20.63 -1.58
C ALA A 164 -3.95 -21.91 -1.22
N ARG A 165 -4.55 -22.72 -0.36
CA ARG A 165 -4.08 -24.06 -0.01
C ARG A 165 -3.87 -24.92 -1.26
N GLY A 166 -2.76 -25.66 -1.29
CA GLY A 166 -2.44 -26.58 -2.38
C GLY A 166 -1.15 -26.21 -3.12
N PRO A 167 -0.98 -26.61 -4.39
CA PRO A 167 0.25 -26.36 -5.12
C PRO A 167 0.47 -24.86 -5.38
N ILE A 168 1.67 -24.39 -5.05
CA ILE A 168 2.14 -23.05 -5.40
C ILE A 168 2.87 -23.17 -6.73
N LEU A 169 2.31 -22.55 -7.77
CA LEU A 169 2.88 -22.55 -9.12
C LEU A 169 3.71 -21.29 -9.35
N MET A 170 4.61 -21.33 -10.33
CA MET A 170 5.35 -20.13 -10.78
C MET A 170 4.42 -18.96 -11.09
N ARG A 171 3.25 -19.21 -11.69
CA ARG A 171 2.24 -18.17 -11.94
C ARG A 171 1.75 -17.46 -10.68
N HIS A 172 1.62 -18.19 -9.57
CA HIS A 172 1.18 -17.61 -8.30
C HIS A 172 2.25 -16.66 -7.75
N ALA A 173 3.54 -16.95 -7.96
CA ALA A 173 4.62 -16.03 -7.58
C ALA A 173 4.56 -14.71 -8.37
N TYR A 174 4.29 -14.78 -9.68
CA TYR A 174 4.07 -13.59 -10.52
C TYR A 174 2.81 -12.80 -10.13
N GLU A 175 1.73 -13.48 -9.78
CA GLU A 175 0.50 -12.83 -9.32
C GLU A 175 0.67 -12.20 -7.93
N LEU A 176 1.40 -12.85 -7.03
CA LEU A 176 1.66 -12.41 -5.66
C LEU A 176 2.62 -11.21 -5.60
N LEU A 177 3.74 -11.29 -6.32
CA LEU A 177 4.83 -10.30 -6.34
C LEU A 177 5.10 -9.85 -7.80
N PRO A 178 4.19 -9.08 -8.42
CA PRO A 178 4.27 -8.76 -9.85
C PRO A 178 5.30 -7.68 -10.18
N PHE A 179 5.77 -6.92 -9.18
CA PHE A 179 6.71 -5.83 -9.41
C PHE A 179 8.14 -6.36 -9.59
N GLU A 180 8.92 -5.68 -10.43
CA GLU A 180 10.34 -5.97 -10.64
C GLU A 180 11.21 -5.28 -9.59
N ASN A 181 10.84 -5.48 -8.32
CA ASN A 181 11.54 -4.87 -7.20
C ASN A 181 12.77 -5.71 -6.84
N PHE A 182 13.95 -5.08 -6.83
CA PHE A 182 15.20 -5.70 -6.39
C PHE A 182 15.29 -5.71 -4.87
N VAL A 183 15.97 -6.72 -4.32
CA VAL A 183 16.32 -6.76 -2.90
C VAL A 183 17.38 -5.71 -2.62
N THR A 184 17.16 -4.88 -1.61
CA THR A 184 18.11 -3.86 -1.15
C THR A 184 18.39 -4.05 0.33
N VAL A 185 19.66 -3.93 0.74
CA VAL A 185 20.07 -3.97 2.14
C VAL A 185 20.59 -2.58 2.56
N LEU A 186 20.06 -2.07 3.67
CA LEU A 186 20.45 -0.79 4.26
C LEU A 186 21.18 -1.00 5.59
N SER A 187 22.07 -0.07 5.95
CA SER A 187 22.67 0.02 7.29
C SER A 187 22.00 1.14 8.07
N LEU A 188 21.32 0.82 9.17
CA LEU A 188 20.66 1.79 10.04
C LEU A 188 21.25 1.77 11.44
N SER A 189 21.45 2.92 12.06
CA SER A 189 21.67 3.01 13.50
C SER A 189 20.45 2.49 14.28
N GLY A 190 20.64 2.09 15.53
CA GLY A 190 19.51 1.68 16.37
C GLY A 190 18.48 2.80 16.57
N GLU A 191 18.91 4.07 16.59
CA GLU A 191 18.00 5.21 16.64
C GLU A 191 17.15 5.33 15.36
N GLU A 192 17.76 5.15 14.18
CA GLU A 192 17.00 5.11 12.92
C GLU A 192 16.04 3.93 12.88
N LEU A 193 16.46 2.76 13.38
CA LEU A 193 15.60 1.58 13.42
C LEU A 193 14.38 1.76 14.34
N GLU A 194 14.54 2.46 15.48
CA GLU A 194 13.41 2.84 16.33
C GLU A 194 12.45 3.79 15.62
N ARG A 195 12.97 4.84 14.94
CA ARG A 195 12.13 5.75 14.16
C ARG A 195 11.40 5.04 13.03
N LEU A 196 12.04 4.07 12.39
CA LEU A 196 11.40 3.25 11.36
C LEU A 196 10.27 2.40 11.96
N ALA A 197 10.44 1.89 13.18
CA ALA A 197 9.36 1.18 13.88
C ALA A 197 8.15 2.09 14.13
N ASP A 198 8.37 3.36 14.50
CA ASP A 198 7.29 4.34 14.63
C ASP A 198 6.59 4.62 13.28
N GLU A 199 7.34 4.69 12.16
CA GLU A 199 6.74 4.79 10.82
C GLU A 199 5.86 3.57 10.49
N ILE A 200 6.25 2.36 10.93
CA ILE A 200 5.43 1.15 10.78
C ILE A 200 4.16 1.26 11.63
N ALA A 201 4.23 1.78 12.85
CA ALA A 201 3.05 1.97 13.70
C ALA A 201 1.99 2.88 13.05
N LEU A 202 2.41 3.95 12.37
CA LEU A 202 1.52 4.87 11.65
C LEU A 202 0.72 4.19 10.52
N THR A 203 1.22 3.07 9.99
CA THR A 203 0.54 2.28 8.95
C THR A 203 -0.32 1.15 9.51
N ARG A 204 -0.35 1.00 10.85
CA ARG A 204 -0.97 -0.11 11.59
C ARG A 204 -0.27 -1.46 11.39
N GLY A 205 1.01 -1.45 11.06
CA GLY A 205 1.80 -2.66 10.80
C GLY A 205 2.15 -2.82 9.33
N GLU A 206 3.23 -3.55 9.08
CA GLU A 206 3.73 -3.91 7.75
C GLU A 206 4.40 -5.29 7.81
N PRO A 207 4.57 -5.98 6.68
CA PRO A 207 5.30 -7.25 6.66
C PRO A 207 6.74 -7.07 7.14
N ILE A 208 7.05 -7.65 8.31
CA ILE A 208 8.37 -7.62 8.93
C ILE A 208 8.91 -9.02 9.24
N ALA A 209 10.23 -9.16 9.35
CA ALA A 209 10.89 -10.38 9.85
C ALA A 209 12.17 -10.06 10.63
N GLY A 210 12.53 -10.90 11.59
CA GLY A 210 13.76 -10.75 12.41
C GLY A 210 13.67 -9.75 13.57
N TRP A 211 12.53 -9.08 13.70
CA TRP A 211 12.22 -8.14 14.76
C TRP A 211 10.74 -8.22 15.14
N THR A 212 10.43 -7.76 16.35
CA THR A 212 9.08 -7.73 16.92
C THR A 212 8.80 -6.36 17.52
N MET A 213 7.55 -5.93 17.52
CA MET A 213 7.11 -4.67 18.12
C MET A 213 5.66 -4.73 18.63
N GLU A 214 5.34 -3.84 19.57
CA GLU A 214 3.98 -3.60 20.04
C GLU A 214 3.52 -2.22 19.55
N LEU A 215 2.30 -2.13 19.03
CA LEU A 215 1.73 -0.87 18.52
C LEU A 215 0.92 -0.19 19.62
N ASP A 216 1.37 0.98 20.10
CA ASP A 216 0.67 1.83 21.06
C ASP A 216 0.15 3.09 20.36
N GLY A 217 -0.99 2.95 19.68
CA GLY A 217 -1.52 4.01 18.83
C GLY A 217 -0.62 4.26 17.61
N ASP A 218 -0.01 5.43 17.57
CA ASP A 218 0.87 5.87 16.48
C ASP A 218 2.36 5.59 16.77
N ASP A 219 2.68 4.99 17.91
CA ASP A 219 4.04 4.71 18.37
C ASP A 219 4.32 3.20 18.38
N ALA A 220 5.58 2.81 18.10
CA ALA A 220 6.04 1.44 18.29
C ALA A 220 6.81 1.31 19.61
N VAL A 221 6.33 0.44 20.49
CA VAL A 221 6.95 0.14 21.79
C VAL A 221 7.45 -1.29 21.85
N ASN A 222 8.31 -1.57 22.84
CA ASN A 222 8.90 -2.91 23.05
C ASN A 222 9.56 -3.53 21.80
N VAL A 223 10.14 -2.67 20.94
CA VAL A 223 10.81 -3.10 19.71
C VAL A 223 12.05 -3.94 20.03
N ARG A 224 12.13 -5.13 19.43
CA ARG A 224 13.22 -6.08 19.66
C ARG A 224 13.74 -6.65 18.36
N VAL A 225 15.05 -6.80 18.26
CA VAL A 225 15.73 -7.46 17.14
C VAL A 225 16.34 -8.76 17.65
N GLY A 226 15.96 -9.90 17.07
CA GLY A 226 16.39 -11.21 17.55
C GLY A 226 16.07 -11.46 19.04
N GLY A 227 14.98 -10.87 19.55
CA GLY A 227 14.53 -10.97 20.94
C GLY A 227 15.19 -9.99 21.94
N ALA A 228 16.26 -9.29 21.54
CA ALA A 228 16.91 -8.28 22.36
C ALA A 228 16.35 -6.87 22.08
N PRO A 229 16.24 -5.97 23.09
CA PRO A 229 15.93 -4.57 22.83
C PRO A 229 16.91 -3.93 21.85
N ILE A 230 16.47 -2.91 21.12
CA ILE A 230 17.35 -2.15 20.24
C ILE A 230 18.46 -1.48 21.05
N ASP A 231 19.70 -1.63 20.58
CA ASP A 231 20.84 -0.85 21.05
C ASP A 231 21.02 0.34 20.11
N ARG A 232 20.73 1.54 20.61
CA ARG A 232 20.83 2.79 19.84
C ARG A 232 22.21 3.04 19.24
N GLY A 233 23.28 2.54 19.86
CA GLY A 233 24.65 2.72 19.39
C GLY A 233 25.10 1.68 18.36
N ARG A 234 24.30 0.65 18.10
CA ARG A 234 24.60 -0.44 17.16
C ARG A 234 24.07 -0.11 15.77
N VAL A 235 24.78 -0.59 14.75
CA VAL A 235 24.28 -0.62 13.36
C VAL A 235 23.56 -1.94 13.10
N TYR A 236 22.36 -1.84 12.54
CA TYR A 236 21.50 -2.92 12.10
C TYR A 236 21.38 -2.89 10.57
N ARG A 237 21.73 -4.01 9.94
CA ARG A 237 21.42 -4.24 8.53
C ARG A 237 19.98 -4.69 8.34
N LEU A 238 19.23 -3.98 7.50
CA LEU A 238 17.83 -4.21 7.17
C LEU A 238 17.70 -4.59 5.70
N ALA A 239 17.00 -5.68 5.42
CA ALA A 239 16.60 -6.05 4.05
C ALA A 239 15.24 -5.44 3.70
N THR A 240 15.13 -4.91 2.49
CA THR A 240 13.91 -4.33 1.94
C THR A 240 13.95 -4.44 0.41
N VAL A 241 13.13 -3.65 -0.28
CA VAL A 241 13.12 -3.54 -1.73
C VAL A 241 13.41 -2.12 -2.20
N ASP A 242 14.05 -2.02 -3.36
CA ASP A 242 14.44 -0.77 -4.00
C ASP A 242 13.27 0.24 -4.16
N TYR A 243 12.05 -0.24 -4.41
CA TYR A 243 10.85 0.61 -4.43
C TYR A 243 10.68 1.45 -3.16
N LEU A 244 10.85 0.85 -1.97
CA LEU A 244 10.70 1.56 -0.70
C LEU A 244 11.84 2.54 -0.45
N VAL A 245 13.03 2.19 -0.89
CA VAL A 245 14.22 3.04 -0.75
C VAL A 245 14.17 4.26 -1.69
N ASN A 246 13.55 4.11 -2.87
CA ASN A 246 13.51 5.13 -3.92
C ASN A 246 12.29 6.07 -3.83
N GLY A 247 11.72 6.29 -2.64
CA GLY A 247 10.59 7.20 -2.45
C GLY A 247 9.20 6.55 -2.45
N GLY A 248 9.13 5.22 -2.51
CA GLY A 248 7.87 4.49 -2.35
C GLY A 248 7.36 4.53 -0.92
N GLY A 249 6.03 4.59 -0.76
CA GLY A 249 5.38 4.58 0.56
C GLY A 249 5.59 5.88 1.36
N THR A 250 5.70 5.74 2.68
CA THR A 250 5.88 6.84 3.64
C THR A 250 7.09 6.60 4.54
N TRP A 251 8.16 6.05 3.98
CA TRP A 251 9.31 5.52 4.72
C TRP A 251 10.50 6.49 4.70
N THR A 252 10.37 7.62 5.39
CA THR A 252 11.40 8.67 5.31
C THR A 252 12.76 8.19 5.81
N VAL A 253 12.77 7.31 6.82
CA VAL A 253 14.00 6.68 7.32
C VAL A 253 14.68 5.84 6.23
N LEU A 254 13.93 5.09 5.43
CA LEU A 254 14.51 4.28 4.34
C LEU A 254 15.08 5.16 3.21
N TRP A 255 14.42 6.28 2.91
CA TRP A 255 14.88 7.22 1.88
C TRP A 255 16.19 7.89 2.30
N ASP A 256 16.26 8.35 3.54
CA ASP A 256 17.46 8.99 4.10
C ASP A 256 18.62 7.98 4.19
N ALA A 257 18.38 6.79 4.74
CA ALA A 257 19.40 5.74 4.82
C ALA A 257 19.87 5.30 3.43
N GLY A 258 18.94 5.11 2.49
CA GLY A 258 19.22 4.72 1.11
C GLY A 258 20.00 5.74 0.29
N ALA A 259 19.84 7.03 0.58
CA ALA A 259 20.64 8.08 -0.04
C ALA A 259 22.10 8.11 0.45
N ASN A 260 22.36 7.56 1.64
CA ASN A 260 23.67 7.56 2.28
C ASN A 260 24.46 6.27 1.99
N ASP A 261 23.89 5.12 2.31
CA ASP A 261 24.56 3.81 2.20
C ASP A 261 23.54 2.70 1.96
N ARG A 262 23.65 2.03 0.82
CA ARG A 262 22.81 0.88 0.46
C ARG A 262 23.56 -0.11 -0.42
N GLU A 263 23.16 -1.37 -0.29
CA GLU A 263 23.60 -2.48 -1.12
C GLU A 263 22.40 -2.97 -1.95
N ASP A 264 22.38 -2.64 -3.24
CA ASP A 264 21.36 -3.13 -4.17
C ASP A 264 21.80 -4.50 -4.72
N LEU A 265 21.03 -5.54 -4.41
CA LEU A 265 21.27 -6.90 -4.86
C LEU A 265 20.48 -7.13 -6.17
N PRO A 266 21.10 -7.59 -7.26
CA PRO A 266 20.43 -7.77 -8.56
C PRO A 266 19.56 -9.04 -8.60
N VAL A 267 18.77 -9.26 -7.55
CA VAL A 267 17.85 -10.39 -7.38
C VAL A 267 16.48 -9.82 -7.04
N LEU A 268 15.45 -10.30 -7.73
CA LEU A 268 14.08 -9.86 -7.48
C LEU A 268 13.54 -10.50 -6.19
N ILE A 269 12.72 -9.77 -5.45
CA ILE A 269 12.02 -10.34 -4.28
C ILE A 269 11.16 -11.56 -4.66
N ARG A 270 10.60 -11.57 -5.88
CA ARG A 270 9.87 -12.72 -6.40
C ARG A 270 10.75 -13.96 -6.52
N ASP A 271 11.98 -13.81 -7.00
CA ASP A 271 12.91 -14.93 -7.16
C ASP A 271 13.34 -15.46 -5.78
N VAL A 272 13.58 -14.57 -4.82
CA VAL A 272 13.80 -14.95 -3.41
C VAL A 272 12.62 -15.73 -2.84
N PHE A 273 11.39 -15.32 -3.12
CA PHE A 273 10.20 -16.06 -2.69
C PHE A 273 10.09 -17.44 -3.35
N VAL A 274 10.40 -17.54 -4.65
CA VAL A 274 10.44 -18.81 -5.40
C VAL A 274 11.42 -19.78 -4.74
N ASP A 275 12.66 -19.35 -4.53
CA ASP A 275 13.71 -20.16 -3.90
C ASP A 275 13.27 -20.61 -2.50
N TYR A 276 12.75 -19.68 -1.71
CA TYR A 276 12.26 -19.96 -0.35
C TYR A 276 11.20 -21.05 -0.29
N VAL A 277 10.25 -21.05 -1.24
CA VAL A 277 9.19 -22.05 -1.35
C VAL A 277 9.76 -23.39 -1.82
N GLN A 278 10.64 -23.38 -2.83
CA GLN A 278 11.28 -24.59 -3.35
C GLN A 278 12.12 -25.31 -2.28
N GLU A 279 12.89 -24.56 -1.50
CA GLU A 279 13.70 -25.11 -0.42
C GLU A 279 12.88 -25.78 0.68
N ARG A 280 11.70 -25.22 1.01
CA ARG A 280 10.82 -25.75 2.05
C ARG A 280 9.94 -26.88 1.56
N GLY A 281 9.59 -26.87 0.28
CA GLY A 281 8.63 -27.78 -0.36
C GLY A 281 7.19 -27.57 0.09
N THR A 282 6.93 -27.41 1.40
CA THR A 282 5.64 -26.99 1.97
C THR A 282 5.84 -25.82 2.91
N VAL A 283 5.16 -24.71 2.64
CA VAL A 283 5.18 -23.51 3.50
C VAL A 283 3.98 -23.51 4.45
N THR A 284 4.26 -23.15 5.70
CA THR A 284 3.26 -23.08 6.80
C THR A 284 3.59 -21.84 7.65
N PRO A 285 3.31 -20.62 7.16
CA PRO A 285 3.50 -19.42 7.95
C PRO A 285 2.63 -19.45 9.20
N THR A 286 3.13 -18.85 10.27
CA THR A 286 2.46 -18.74 11.56
C THR A 286 2.32 -17.28 11.94
N LEU A 287 1.22 -16.93 12.61
CA LEU A 287 1.15 -15.69 13.39
C LEU A 287 1.95 -15.93 14.66
N ASP A 288 3.07 -15.22 14.80
CA ASP A 288 3.99 -15.36 15.93
C ASP A 288 3.96 -14.14 16.87
N GLY A 289 3.09 -13.18 16.59
CA GLY A 289 2.92 -11.98 17.40
C GLY A 289 4.07 -10.99 17.19
N ARG A 290 4.75 -11.05 16.03
CA ARG A 290 5.85 -10.11 15.71
C ARG A 290 5.35 -8.68 15.59
N ILE A 291 4.09 -8.46 15.23
CA ILE A 291 3.43 -7.17 15.43
C ILE A 291 2.12 -7.42 16.16
N ARG A 292 1.91 -6.70 17.26
CA ARG A 292 0.69 -6.85 18.07
C ARG A 292 0.29 -5.54 18.73
N PRO A 293 -0.98 -5.31 19.07
CA PRO A 293 -1.37 -4.15 19.86
C PRO A 293 -0.73 -4.15 21.25
N ALA A 294 -0.31 -2.98 21.71
CA ALA A 294 0.12 -2.78 23.10
C ALA A 294 -1.06 -3.02 24.05
N GLY A 295 -0.81 -3.63 25.20
CA GLY A 295 -1.83 -3.86 26.23
C GLY A 295 -2.69 -5.12 26.07
N GLY A 296 -2.48 -5.91 25.00
CA GLY A 296 -3.02 -7.28 24.87
C GLY A 296 -4.54 -7.36 24.78
N GLU A 297 -5.12 -6.88 23.70
CA GLU A 297 -6.47 -7.29 23.28
C GLU A 297 -6.44 -7.64 21.79
N ASP A 298 -6.41 -8.95 21.51
CA ASP A 298 -6.93 -9.51 20.26
C ASP A 298 -8.40 -9.09 20.16
N ARG A 299 -8.74 -8.24 19.19
CA ARG A 299 -10.14 -7.91 18.86
C ARG A 299 -10.61 -8.73 17.67
#